data_AF-A0A382SXC0-F1
#
_entry.id   AF-A0A382SXC0-F1
#
_cell.length_a   1.000
_cell.length_b   1.000
_cell.length_c   1.000
_cell.angle_alpha   90.00
_cell.angle_beta   90.00
_cell.angle_gamma   90.00
#
_symmetry.space_group_name_H-M   'P 1'
#
loop_
_entity.id
_entity.type
_entity.pdbx_description
1 polymer ?
#
loop_
_entity_poly.entity_id
_entity_poly.type
_entity_poly.pdbx_seq_one_letter_code
_entity_poly.pdbx_strand_id
1 'polypeptide(L)'
;VAYVPPPQVKQPAPVTSRPNNTDRNRRGRNNAGPNKAVLNEAGPYRFGTQQVSRDVALALKTIGYKEPTRIQSDCIGPLLAGNDVVGQAHTGTGKTAAFGIPLVEQ
;
A
#
# COMPACT_ATOMS: atom_id res chain seq x y z
N VAL A 1 -6.16 41.33 -39.20
CA VAL A 1 -5.72 40.25 -38.29
C VAL A 1 -6.16 40.64 -36.89
N ALA A 2 -7.16 39.96 -36.32
CA ALA A 2 -7.67 40.28 -34.98
C ALA A 2 -6.80 39.57 -33.92
N TYR A 3 -6.28 40.34 -32.97
CA TYR A 3 -5.48 39.85 -31.85
C TYR A 3 -6.36 39.03 -30.89
N VAL A 4 -6.00 37.76 -30.67
CA VAL A 4 -6.62 36.89 -29.66
C VAL A 4 -5.71 36.89 -28.43
N PRO A 5 -6.14 37.41 -27.27
CA PRO A 5 -5.30 37.44 -26.08
C PRO A 5 -5.10 36.02 -25.50
N PRO A 6 -3.93 35.73 -24.89
CA PRO A 6 -3.65 34.43 -24.27
C PRO A 6 -4.57 34.18 -23.06
N PRO A 7 -4.93 32.91 -22.78
CA PRO A 7 -5.79 32.57 -21.65
C PRO A 7 -5.10 32.91 -20.32
N GLN A 8 -5.79 33.64 -19.44
CA GLN A 8 -5.24 34.01 -18.13
C GLN A 8 -5.23 32.80 -17.19
N VAL A 9 -4.03 32.42 -16.75
CA VAL A 9 -3.83 31.42 -15.69
C VAL A 9 -4.35 32.03 -14.37
N LYS A 10 -5.48 31.52 -13.88
CA LYS A 10 -5.99 31.89 -12.55
C LYS A 10 -4.98 31.44 -11.49
N GLN A 11 -4.41 32.39 -10.76
CA GLN A 11 -3.59 32.09 -9.58
C GLN A 11 -4.45 31.31 -8.57
N PRO A 12 -3.96 30.23 -7.95
CA PRO A 12 -4.70 29.56 -6.89
C PRO A 12 -4.85 30.49 -5.67
N ALA A 13 -6.02 30.41 -5.02
CA ALA A 13 -6.38 31.23 -3.86
C ALA A 13 -5.36 31.08 -2.71
N PRO A 14 -5.17 32.13 -1.87
CA PRO A 14 -4.27 32.06 -0.72
C PRO A 14 -4.70 30.96 0.26
N VAL A 15 -3.73 30.18 0.74
CA VAL A 15 -3.95 29.18 1.80
C VAL A 15 -4.29 29.91 3.09
N THR A 16 -5.57 29.95 3.46
CA THR A 16 -5.98 30.44 4.76
C THR A 16 -5.69 29.37 5.81
N SER A 17 -5.00 29.78 6.87
CA SER A 17 -4.52 28.95 7.97
C SER A 17 -5.63 28.07 8.55
N ARG A 18 -5.33 26.78 8.69
CA ARG A 18 -6.23 25.76 9.26
C ARG A 18 -6.49 26.05 10.75
N PRO A 19 -7.72 25.82 11.26
CA PRO A 19 -7.99 25.92 12.69
C PRO A 19 -7.27 24.80 13.46
N ASN A 20 -6.63 25.18 14.57
CA ASN A 20 -5.88 24.30 15.47
C ASN A 20 -6.85 23.41 16.25
N ASN A 21 -6.92 22.12 15.93
CA ASN A 21 -7.79 21.15 16.60
C ASN A 21 -7.04 20.52 17.79
N THR A 22 -6.86 21.29 18.85
CA THR A 22 -6.24 20.84 20.09
C THR A 22 -7.30 20.45 21.12
N ASP A 23 -8.21 19.51 20.80
CA ASP A 23 -8.93 18.76 21.84
C ASP A 23 -9.71 17.54 21.32
N ARG A 24 -9.07 16.37 21.18
CA ARG A 24 -9.78 15.07 21.04
C ARG A 24 -9.09 13.92 21.78
N ASN A 25 -8.50 14.20 22.95
CA ASN A 25 -8.19 13.13 23.91
C ASN A 25 -9.45 12.74 24.68
N ARG A 26 -10.37 12.03 24.01
CA ARG A 26 -11.53 11.43 24.69
C ARG A 26 -11.92 10.09 24.09
N ARG A 27 -11.71 9.10 24.95
CA ARG A 27 -12.45 7.84 25.11
C ARG A 27 -11.98 6.71 24.22
N GLY A 28 -11.50 5.67 24.89
CA GLY A 28 -11.18 4.38 24.30
C GLY A 28 -12.28 3.90 23.37
N ARG A 29 -11.84 3.36 22.26
CA ARG A 29 -12.64 2.51 21.42
C ARG A 29 -11.73 1.41 20.88
N ASN A 30 -11.64 0.40 21.73
CA ASN A 30 -11.58 -1.01 21.42
C ASN A 30 -10.50 -1.42 20.42
N ASN A 31 -9.55 -2.18 20.95
CA ASN A 31 -8.75 -3.18 20.25
C ASN A 31 -9.67 -4.21 19.55
N ALA A 32 -10.45 -3.78 18.56
CA ALA A 32 -10.99 -4.64 17.53
C ALA A 32 -9.90 -4.74 16.48
N GLY A 33 -8.81 -5.43 16.82
CA GLY A 33 -7.95 -6.02 15.80
C GLY A 33 -8.85 -6.82 14.86
N PRO A 34 -8.63 -6.77 13.54
CA PRO A 34 -9.44 -7.52 12.60
C PRO A 34 -9.41 -8.97 13.06
N ASN A 35 -10.60 -9.56 13.18
CA ASN A 35 -10.85 -10.95 13.54
C ASN A 35 -9.61 -11.80 13.27
N LYS A 36 -9.00 -12.36 14.33
CA LYS A 36 -7.94 -13.37 14.21
C LYS A 36 -8.55 -14.49 13.37
N ALA A 37 -8.44 -14.39 12.04
CA ALA A 37 -8.72 -15.48 11.14
C ALA A 37 -7.80 -16.57 11.65
N VAL A 38 -8.41 -17.59 12.24
CA VAL A 38 -7.73 -18.72 12.82
C VAL A 38 -7.12 -19.46 11.63
N LEU A 39 -5.97 -18.97 11.16
CA LEU A 39 -5.00 -19.77 10.44
C LEU A 39 -4.45 -20.69 11.51
N ASN A 40 -5.22 -21.72 11.84
CA ASN A 40 -4.72 -22.89 12.52
C ASN A 40 -3.71 -23.52 11.56
N GLU A 41 -2.63 -24.01 12.16
CA GLU A 41 -1.65 -24.92 11.56
C GLU A 41 -0.47 -24.26 10.85
N ALA A 42 0.71 -24.67 11.32
CA ALA A 42 2.05 -24.27 10.94
C ALA A 42 2.40 -24.77 9.53
N GLY A 43 1.68 -24.29 8.51
CA GLY A 43 2.07 -24.44 7.12
C GLY A 43 2.99 -23.29 6.67
N PRO A 44 3.86 -23.50 5.66
CA PRO A 44 4.58 -22.39 5.06
C PRO A 44 3.53 -21.46 4.41
N TYR A 45 3.39 -20.25 4.93
CA TYR A 45 2.53 -19.27 4.29
C TYR A 45 3.23 -18.74 3.04
N ARG A 46 2.50 -18.71 1.93
CA ARG A 46 3.07 -18.37 0.63
C ARG A 46 2.24 -17.32 -0.07
N PHE A 47 2.91 -16.43 -0.77
CA PHE A 47 2.30 -15.50 -1.69
C PHE A 47 2.90 -15.73 -3.08
N GLY A 48 2.17 -16.50 -3.91
CA GLY A 48 2.72 -17.10 -5.12
C GLY A 48 3.84 -18.08 -4.78
N THR A 49 5.03 -17.83 -5.32
CA THR A 49 6.21 -18.70 -5.10
C THR A 49 6.97 -18.41 -3.80
N GLN A 50 6.79 -17.21 -3.23
CA GLN A 50 7.58 -16.71 -2.11
C GLN A 50 6.98 -17.14 -0.77
N GLN A 51 7.86 -17.49 0.18
CA GLN A 51 7.47 -17.71 1.56
C GLN A 51 7.32 -16.36 2.26
N VAL A 52 6.26 -16.22 3.04
CA VAL A 52 5.94 -15.01 3.80
C VAL A 52 5.56 -15.39 5.22
N SER A 53 5.65 -14.44 6.13
CA SER A 53 5.24 -14.58 7.51
C SER A 53 3.73 -14.76 7.62
N ARG A 54 3.32 -15.34 8.75
CA ARG A 54 1.89 -15.56 9.08
C ARG A 54 1.09 -14.26 9.02
N ASP A 55 1.67 -13.18 9.53
CA ASP A 55 0.98 -11.90 9.66
C ASP A 55 0.76 -11.25 8.30
N VAL A 56 1.78 -11.30 7.43
CA VAL A 56 1.66 -10.85 6.03
C VAL A 56 0.63 -11.69 5.28
N ALA A 57 0.66 -13.02 5.40
CA ALA A 57 -0.32 -13.88 4.74
C ALA A 57 -1.76 -13.61 5.20
N LEU A 58 -1.96 -13.35 6.49
CA LEU A 58 -3.27 -13.00 7.05
C LEU A 58 -3.73 -11.62 6.56
N ALA A 59 -2.83 -10.64 6.48
CA ALA A 59 -3.12 -9.33 5.90
C ALA A 59 -3.50 -9.44 4.43
N LEU A 60 -2.74 -10.20 3.63
CA LEU A 60 -3.02 -10.44 2.21
C LEU A 60 -4.40 -11.10 2.02
N LYS A 61 -4.72 -12.11 2.82
CA LYS A 61 -6.03 -12.77 2.82
C LYS A 61 -7.17 -11.81 3.20
N THR A 62 -6.94 -10.95 4.20
CA THR A 62 -7.93 -9.96 4.66
C THR A 62 -8.20 -8.89 3.60
N ILE A 63 -7.17 -8.47 2.89
CA ILE A 63 -7.28 -7.50 1.78
C ILE A 63 -7.87 -8.17 0.52
N GLY A 64 -7.88 -9.50 0.44
CA GLY A 64 -8.40 -10.26 -0.69
C GLY A 64 -7.38 -10.54 -1.79
N TYR A 65 -6.09 -10.39 -1.51
CA TYR A 65 -5.02 -10.81 -2.42
C TYR A 65 -4.93 -12.35 -2.41
N LYS A 66 -5.36 -12.98 -3.49
CA LYS A 66 -5.30 -14.44 -3.68
C LYS A 66 -4.01 -14.88 -4.35
N GLU A 67 -3.64 -14.19 -5.44
CA GLU A 67 -2.45 -14.48 -6.21
C GLU A 67 -1.69 -13.19 -6.51
N PRO A 68 -0.35 -13.21 -6.52
CA PRO A 68 0.43 -12.07 -6.90
C PRO A 68 0.23 -11.72 -8.37
N THR A 69 0.20 -10.43 -8.68
CA THR A 69 0.30 -9.98 -10.07
C THR A 69 1.71 -10.26 -10.63
N ARG A 70 1.86 -10.19 -11.96
CA ARG A 70 3.17 -10.39 -12.62
C ARG A 70 4.26 -9.48 -12.02
N ILE A 71 3.96 -8.18 -11.88
CA ILE A 71 4.91 -7.23 -11.29
C ILE A 71 5.21 -7.52 -9.82
N GLN A 72 4.25 -8.05 -9.05
CA GLN A 72 4.49 -8.44 -7.66
C GLN A 72 5.42 -9.66 -7.60
N SER A 73 5.17 -10.70 -8.40
CA SER A 73 6.02 -11.89 -8.43
C SER A 73 7.45 -11.57 -8.85
N ASP A 74 7.60 -10.73 -9.88
CA ASP A 74 8.88 -10.30 -10.42
C ASP A 74 9.67 -9.40 -9.44
N CYS A 75 8.98 -8.55 -8.67
CA CYS A 75 9.64 -7.62 -7.73
C CYS A 75 9.90 -8.23 -6.35
N ILE A 76 8.96 -9.02 -5.79
CA ILE A 76 9.04 -9.47 -4.39
C ILE A 76 10.26 -10.36 -4.17
N GLY A 77 10.60 -11.25 -5.12
CA GLY A 77 11.74 -12.16 -4.98
C GLY A 77 13.09 -11.41 -4.85
N PRO A 78 13.46 -10.58 -5.84
CA PRO A 78 14.70 -9.82 -5.77
C PRO A 78 14.72 -8.80 -4.62
N LEU A 79 13.59 -8.20 -4.24
CA LEU A 79 13.49 -7.30 -3.08
C LEU A 79 13.74 -8.01 -1.75
N LEU A 80 13.18 -9.22 -1.56
CA LEU A 80 13.47 -10.04 -0.37
C LEU A 80 14.93 -10.52 -0.32
N ALA A 81 15.58 -10.65 -1.48
CA ALA A 81 17.00 -10.94 -1.56
C ALA A 81 17.91 -9.72 -1.29
N GLY A 82 17.33 -8.54 -1.02
CA GLY A 82 18.07 -7.31 -0.75
C GLY A 82 18.65 -6.63 -2.00
N ASN A 83 18.17 -6.99 -3.20
CA ASN A 83 18.58 -6.34 -4.43
C ASN A 83 17.75 -5.07 -4.70
N ASP A 84 18.37 -4.08 -5.35
CA ASP A 84 17.66 -2.92 -5.87
C ASP A 84 16.82 -3.31 -7.09
N VAL A 85 15.53 -2.92 -7.08
CA VAL A 85 14.57 -3.27 -8.13
C VAL A 85 13.86 -2.04 -8.66
N VAL A 86 13.81 -1.90 -9.99
CA VAL A 86 12.97 -0.93 -10.69
C VAL A 86 11.81 -1.66 -11.35
N GLY A 87 10.60 -1.47 -10.83
CA GLY A 87 9.39 -2.11 -11.35
C GLY A 87 8.56 -1.16 -12.23
N GLN A 88 8.46 -1.44 -13.53
CA GLN A 88 7.58 -0.70 -14.44
C GLN A 88 6.26 -1.43 -14.64
N ALA A 89 5.15 -0.83 -14.23
CA ALA A 89 3.81 -1.33 -14.52
C ALA A 89 2.78 -0.19 -14.55
N HIS A 90 1.62 -0.42 -15.17
CA HIS A 90 0.52 0.54 -15.20
C HIS A 90 -0.12 0.77 -13.82
N THR A 91 -0.91 1.84 -13.68
CA THR A 91 -1.67 2.10 -12.45
C THR A 91 -2.71 0.99 -12.23
N GLY A 92 -2.93 0.59 -10.97
CA GLY A 92 -3.88 -0.47 -10.63
C GLY A 92 -3.34 -1.91 -10.70
N THR A 93 -2.06 -2.13 -11.06
CA THR A 93 -1.45 -3.47 -11.11
C THR A 93 -0.85 -3.95 -9.78
N GLY A 94 -1.06 -3.20 -8.70
CA GLY A 94 -0.62 -3.59 -7.36
C GLY A 94 0.86 -3.34 -7.04
N LYS A 95 1.52 -2.39 -7.74
CA LYS A 95 2.91 -1.96 -7.44
C LYS A 95 3.12 -1.61 -5.96
N THR A 96 2.16 -0.93 -5.33
CA THR A 96 2.25 -0.58 -3.90
C THR A 96 2.42 -1.81 -3.01
N ALA A 97 1.68 -2.88 -3.28
CA ALA A 97 1.85 -4.14 -2.55
C ALA A 97 3.14 -4.86 -2.95
N ALA A 98 3.59 -4.76 -4.21
CA ALA A 98 4.84 -5.35 -4.67
C ALA A 98 6.06 -4.87 -3.88
N PHE A 99 6.10 -3.58 -3.53
CA PHE A 99 7.15 -3.01 -2.67
C PHE A 99 6.81 -3.08 -1.18
N GLY A 100 5.52 -2.98 -0.82
CA GLY A 100 5.10 -2.99 0.58
C GLY A 100 5.28 -4.34 1.29
N ILE A 101 5.00 -5.45 0.60
CA ILE A 101 5.18 -6.80 1.16
C ILE A 101 6.62 -7.05 1.64
N PRO A 102 7.66 -6.88 0.78
CA PRO A 102 9.05 -7.13 1.20
C PRO A 102 9.58 -6.13 2.23
N LEU A 103 8.96 -4.95 2.38
CA LEU A 103 9.30 -4.00 3.45
C LEU A 103 8.80 -4.47 4.83
N VAL A 104 7.67 -5.17 4.87
CA VAL A 104 7.08 -5.68 6.12
C VAL A 104 7.68 -7.04 6.51
N GLU A 105 8.23 -7.77 5.55
CA GLU A 105 8.82 -9.10 5.72
C GLU A 105 10.34 -9.08 6.06
N GLN A 106 10.91 -7.92 6.39
CA GLN A 106 12.33 -7.78 6.80
C GLN A 106 12.63 -8.44 8.15
#